data_AF-G7J0V2-F1
#
_entry.id   AF-G7J0V2-F1
#
_cell.length_a   1.000
_cell.length_b   1.000
_cell.length_c   1.000
_cell.angle_alpha   90.00
_cell.angle_beta   90.00
_cell.angle_gamma   90.00
#
_symmetry.space_group_name_H-M   'P 1'
#
loop_
_entity.id
_entity.type
_entity.pdbx_description
1 polymer ?
#
loop_
_entity_poly.entity_id
_entity_poly.type
_entity_poly.pdbx_seq_one_letter_code
_entity_poly.pdbx_strand_id
1 'polypeptide(L)' 'MENSVFDPNTKLVAVYYNEGKSTNLFRIPTDVTLFGLKSQLNQINLELNYRDTRWVDGVEYRRPSTDSLEVCGSPE' A
#
# COMPACT_ATOMS: atom_id res chain seq x y z
N MET A 1 20.72 14.63 -7.75
CA MET A 1 20.05 14.40 -6.45
C MET A 1 18.69 15.06 -6.57
N GLU A 2 17.70 14.29 -6.97
CA GLU A 2 16.33 14.78 -7.17
C GLU A 2 15.67 14.97 -5.80
N ASN A 3 15.30 16.22 -5.50
CA ASN A 3 14.61 16.57 -4.27
C ASN A 3 13.24 15.87 -4.28
N SER A 4 13.04 14.83 -3.48
CA SER A 4 11.72 14.24 -3.34
C SER A 4 10.81 15.27 -2.67
N VAL A 5 10.02 15.99 -3.47
CA VAL A 5 9.03 16.95 -2.97
C VAL A 5 8.08 16.17 -2.07
N PHE A 6 8.09 16.50 -0.78
CA PHE A 6 7.15 15.94 0.18
C PHE A 6 5.77 16.50 -0.14
N ASP A 7 4.91 15.64 -0.69
CA ASP A 7 3.51 15.97 -0.96
C ASP A 7 2.66 15.36 0.16
N PRO A 8 2.07 16.18 1.05
CA PRO A 8 1.24 15.69 2.15
C PRO A 8 -0.04 14.98 1.67
N ASN A 9 -0.41 15.14 0.40
CA ASN A 9 -1.56 14.47 -0.20
C ASN A 9 -1.18 13.07 -0.72
N THR A 10 0.04 12.60 -0.49
CA THR A 10 0.47 11.27 -0.90
C THR A 10 1.01 10.46 0.28
N LYS A 11 0.72 9.16 0.30
CA LYS A 11 1.27 8.20 1.26
C LYS A 11 2.09 7.15 0.55
N LEU A 12 3.18 6.72 1.21
CA LEU A 12 3.96 5.57 0.77
C LEU A 12 3.25 4.28 1.18
N VAL A 13 3.12 3.36 0.23
CA VAL A 13 2.54 2.03 0.44
C VAL A 13 3.49 0.97 -0.10
N ALA A 14 3.69 -0.06 0.71
CA ALA A 14 4.43 -1.25 0.34
C ALA A 14 3.46 -2.30 -0.21
N VAL A 15 3.73 -2.80 -1.43
CA VAL A 15 2.99 -3.92 -2.02
C VAL A 15 3.85 -5.17 -1.96
N TYR A 16 3.29 -6.24 -1.39
CA TYR A 16 3.93 -7.54 -1.24
C TYR A 16 3.32 -8.52 -2.24
N TYR A 17 4.15 -9.05 -3.13
CA TYR A 17 3.76 -10.10 -4.06
C TYR A 17 4.03 -11.47 -3.43
N ASN A 18 3.16 -12.45 -3.72
CA ASN A 18 3.26 -13.82 -3.20
C ASN A 18 4.59 -14.53 -3.58
N GLU A 19 5.30 -14.02 -4.59
CA GLU A 19 6.60 -14.56 -5.05
C GLU A 19 7.81 -14.07 -4.23
N GLY A 20 7.59 -13.37 -3.12
CA GLY A 20 8.47 -13.46 -1.95
C GLY A 20 9.76 -12.66 -1.92
N LYS A 21 10.03 -11.72 -2.85
CA LYS A 21 11.28 -10.91 -2.78
C LYS A 21 11.18 -9.42 -3.10
N SER A 22 10.20 -8.95 -3.86
CA SER A 22 10.12 -7.55 -4.26
C SER A 22 9.00 -6.83 -3.51
N THR A 23 9.38 -6.12 -2.45
CA THR A 23 8.52 -5.10 -1.85
C THR A 23 8.65 -3.84 -2.68
N ASN A 24 7.65 -3.54 -3.50
CA ASN A 24 7.66 -2.30 -4.27
C ASN A 24 6.97 -1.20 -3.45
N LEU A 25 7.64 -0.06 -3.32
CA LEU A 25 7.13 1.12 -2.62
C LEU A 25 6.54 2.09 -3.64
N PHE A 26 5.28 2.46 -3.45
CA PHE A 26 4.58 3.41 -4.31
C PHE A 26 4.03 4.57 -3.50
N ARG A 27 3.95 5.73 -4.14
CA ARG A 27 3.18 6.87 -3.63
C ARG A 27 1.76 6.80 -4.18
N ILE A 28 0.77 6.76 -3.29
CA ILE A 28 -0.64 6.86 -3.65
C ILE A 28 -1.25 8.14 -3.06
N PRO A 29 -2.23 8.79 -3.73
CA PRO A 29 -2.98 9.89 -3.15
C PRO A 29 -3.76 9.48 -1.88
N THR A 30 -3.87 10.36 -0.91
CA THR A 30 -4.57 10.11 0.37
C THR A 30 -6.09 10.06 0.22
N ASP A 31 -6.61 10.65 -0.85
CA ASP A 31 -8.02 10.77 -1.21
C ASP A 31 -8.48 9.74 -2.27
N VAL A 32 -7.63 8.76 -2.58
CA VAL A 32 -7.98 7.75 -3.59
C VAL A 32 -9.10 6.82 -3.10
N THR A 33 -10.12 6.63 -3.96
CA THR A 33 -11.15 5.61 -3.73
C THR A 33 -10.58 4.20 -3.91
N LEU A 34 -11.21 3.18 -3.36
CA LEU A 34 -10.80 1.77 -3.58
C LEU A 34 -10.72 1.41 -5.07
N PHE A 35 -11.64 1.94 -5.87
CA PHE A 35 -11.61 1.77 -7.32
C PHE A 35 -10.39 2.45 -7.96
N GLY A 36 -10.08 3.68 -7.55
CA GLY A 36 -8.89 4.39 -8.01
C GLY A 36 -7.59 3.64 -7.63
N LEU A 37 -7.54 3.09 -6.42
CA LEU A 37 -6.40 2.29 -5.95
C LEU A 37 -6.20 1.03 -6.80
N LYS A 38 -7.29 0.32 -7.14
CA LYS A 38 -7.26 -0.84 -8.04
C LYS A 38 -6.64 -0.48 -9.40
N SER A 39 -7.07 0.64 -10.00
CA SER A 39 -6.54 1.09 -11.29
C SER A 39 -5.04 1.43 -11.21
N GLN A 40 -4.60 2.10 -10.15
CA GLN A 40 -3.19 2.44 -9.96
C GLN A 40 -2.33 1.18 -9.77
N LEU A 41 -2.80 0.20 -8.98
CA LEU A 41 -2.09 -1.06 -8.79
C LEU A 41 -1.95 -1.85 -10.10
N ASN A 42 -2.97 -1.85 -10.96
CA ASN A 42 -2.89 -2.47 -12.28
C ASN A 42 -1.84 -1.79 -13.17
N GLN A 43 -1.84 -0.46 -13.20
CA GLN A 43 -0.86 0.32 -13.98
C GLN A 43 0.56 0.05 -13.50
N ILE A 44 0.76 0.00 -12.18
CA ILE A 44 2.03 -0.35 -11.55
C ILE A 44 2.48 -1.76 -11.94
N ASN A 45 1.58 -2.75 -11.93
CA ASN A 45 1.93 -4.12 -12.29
C ASN A 45 2.34 -4.21 -13.77
N LEU A 46 1.64 -3.49 -14.65
CA LEU A 46 2.01 -3.35 -16.06
C LEU A 46 3.39 -2.70 -16.26
N GLU A 47 3.72 -1.68 -15.48
CA GLU A 47 4.99 -0.97 -15.58
C GLU A 47 6.17 -1.82 -15.08
N LEU A 48 5.99 -2.52 -13.96
CA LEU A 48 7.04 -3.37 -13.38
C LEU A 48 7.16 -4.73 -14.06
N ASN A 49 6.03 -5.31 -14.44
CA ASN A 49 5.92 -6.65 -14.99
C ASN A 49 5.10 -6.60 -16.29
N TYR A 50 5.63 -6.00 -17.35
CA TYR A 50 4.92 -5.86 -18.64
C TYR A 50 4.43 -7.18 -19.26
N ARG A 51 4.99 -8.33 -18.86
CA ARG A 51 4.56 -9.67 -19.28
C ARG A 51 3.49 -10.27 -18.38
N ASP A 52 3.35 -9.74 -17.17
CA ASP A 52 2.32 -10.16 -16.24
C ASP A 52 1.03 -9.43 -16.58
N THR A 53 0.11 -10.18 -17.17
CA THR A 53 -1.22 -9.68 -17.54
C THR A 53 -2.25 -9.92 -16.44
N ARG A 54 -1.83 -10.33 -15.23
CA ARG A 54 -2.74 -10.48 -14.10
C ARG A 54 -3.22 -9.10 -13.65
N TRP A 55 -4.53 -8.99 -13.47
CA TRP A 55 -5.19 -7.80 -12.96
C TRP A 55 -5.52 -8.04 -11.48
N VAL A 56 -5.47 -6.98 -10.70
CA VAL A 56 -6.04 -6.97 -9.35
C VAL A 56 -7.53 -7.25 -9.49
N ASP A 57 -8.02 -8.30 -8.84
CA ASP A 57 -9.45 -8.68 -8.87
C ASP A 57 -10.25 -7.83 -7.86
N GLY A 58 -9.72 -7.68 -6.64
CA GLY A 58 -10.29 -6.88 -5.57
C GLY A 58 -9.23 -6.24 -4.69
N VAL A 59 -9.61 -5.14 -4.03
CA VAL A 59 -8.80 -4.47 -3.00
C VAL A 59 -9.65 -4.41 -1.75
N GLU A 60 -9.19 -5.04 -0.68
CA GLU A 60 -9.87 -5.02 0.62
C GLU A 60 -9.03 -4.24 1.63
N TYR A 61 -9.70 -3.37 2.39
CA TYR A 61 -9.05 -2.71 3.52
C TYR A 61 -9.00 -3.69 4.70
N ARG A 62 -7.81 -4.22 4.99
CA ARG A 62 -7.59 -4.96 6.22
C ARG A 62 -7.34 -3.95 7.34
N ARG A 63 -8.21 -3.92 8.35
CA ARG A 63 -7.96 -3.13 9.57
C ARG A 63 -6.62 -3.58 10.15
N PRO A 64 -5.72 -2.64 10.50
CA PRO A 64 -4.55 -2.96 11.31
C PRO A 64 -5.05 -3.70 12.55
N SER A 65 -4.49 -4.88 12.82
CA SER A 65 -4.68 -5.51 14.13
C SER A 65 -4.07 -4.53 15.11
N THR A 66 -4.92 -3.82 15.82
CA THR A 66 -4.49 -3.08 16.99
C THR A 66 -4.11 -4.19 17.95
N ASP A 67 -2.81 -4.48 18.07
CA ASP A 67 -2.36 -5.13 19.30
C ASP A 67 -2.93 -4.26 20.40
N SER A 68 -3.88 -4.82 21.15
CA SER A 68 -4.37 -4.23 22.37
C SER A 68 -3.12 -3.99 23.19
N LEU A 69 -2.68 -2.73 23.24
CA LEU A 69 -1.85 -2.24 24.31
C LEU A 69 -2.73 -2.46 25.54
N GLU A 70 -2.62 -3.65 26.13
CA GLU A 70 -3.01 -3.86 27.50
C GLU A 70 -2.18 -2.84 28.27
N VAL A 71 -2.82 -1.71 28.54
CA VAL A 71 -2.47 -0.82 29.63
C VAL A 71 -2.50 -1.71 30.86
N CYS A 72 -1.36 -2.30 31.20
CA CYS A 72 -1.12 -2.81 32.52
C CYS A 72 -0.89 -1.59 33.41
N GLY A 73 -1.98 -0.86 33.65
CA GLY A 73 -2.12 -0.06 34.85
C GLY A 73 -2.47 -1.04 35.96
N SER A 74 -1.49 -1.40 36.78
CA SER A 74 -1.80 -1.91 38.11
C SER A 74 -2.15 -0.72 39.00
N PRO A 75 -3.30 -0.74 39.71
CA PRO A 75 -3.50 0.13 40.84
C PRO A 75 -2.84 -0.51 42.07
N GLU A 76 -1.84 0.16 42.64
CA GLU A 76 -1.55 0.13 44.09
C GLU A 76 -1.11 1.54 44.54
#